data_AF-A0A0Q7WM18-F1
#
_entry.id   AF-A0A0Q7WM18-F1
#
_cell.length_a   1.000
_cell.length_b   1.000
_cell.length_c   1.000
_cell.angle_alpha   90.00
_cell.angle_beta   90.00
_cell.angle_gamma   90.00
#
_symmetry.space_group_name_H-M   'P 1'
#
loop_
_entity.id
_entity.type
_entity.pdbx_description
1 polymer ?
#
loop_
_entity_poly.entity_id
_entity_poly.type
_entity_poly.pdbx_seq_one_letter_code
_entity_poly.pdbx_strand_id
1 'polypeptide(L)'
;MSKPTAITVDVVSDVVCPWCFIGQKRLDKAIAAAGDVEVHVRWRPFQLDPTIPPQGKDRRDYMLGKFGSEERIREIHARIEPLGDVEGINFAFDAIKVAPNTLDAHRLIRWAGAMSEEVQNRLVRRLFQINFEEGGNLGDHAVLIEAAREAGMDVSVVEALLPSDADVEAVQNEIATASRMGITGVPCFLLEGKYAVMGAQDAATLTDAIRQIAQAKANGVLENAG
;
A
#
# COMPACT_ATOMS: atom_id res chain seq x y z
N MET A 1 -30.81 15.63 7.97
CA MET A 1 -29.84 15.05 7.03
C MET A 1 -29.46 13.69 7.59
N SER A 2 -29.65 12.60 6.84
CA SER A 2 -29.23 11.26 7.26
C SER A 2 -27.71 11.23 7.41
N LYS A 3 -27.21 10.52 8.42
CA LYS A 3 -25.77 10.33 8.63
C LYS A 3 -25.16 9.67 7.37
N PRO A 4 -23.98 10.09 6.89
CA PRO A 4 -23.29 9.42 5.79
C PRO A 4 -23.14 7.93 6.08
N THR A 5 -23.28 7.08 5.05
CA THR A 5 -23.00 5.66 5.23
C THR A 5 -21.50 5.47 5.28
N ALA A 6 -20.99 4.93 6.38
CA ALA A 6 -19.57 4.65 6.54
C ALA A 6 -19.22 3.24 6.06
N ILE A 7 -18.19 3.11 5.23
CA ILE A 7 -17.61 1.83 4.83
C ILE A 7 -16.10 1.79 5.11
N THR A 8 -15.58 0.58 5.28
CA THR A 8 -14.14 0.29 5.40
C THR A 8 -13.60 -0.30 4.12
N VAL A 9 -12.43 0.17 3.69
CA VAL A 9 -11.65 -0.36 2.58
C VAL A 9 -10.28 -0.79 3.10
N ASP A 10 -10.08 -2.11 3.21
CA ASP A 10 -8.76 -2.68 3.49
C ASP A 10 -7.98 -2.78 2.18
N VAL A 11 -6.84 -2.10 2.11
CA VAL A 11 -5.96 -2.10 0.94
C VAL A 11 -4.78 -3.01 1.23
N VAL A 12 -4.79 -4.21 0.64
CA VAL A 12 -3.65 -5.14 0.69
C VAL A 12 -2.64 -4.67 -0.33
N SER A 13 -1.44 -4.31 0.14
CA SER A 13 -0.48 -3.52 -0.63
C SER A 13 0.96 -3.82 -0.22
N ASP A 14 1.91 -3.55 -1.13
CA ASP A 14 3.34 -3.53 -0.85
C ASP A 14 3.93 -2.18 -1.26
N VAL A 15 4.79 -1.60 -0.41
CA VAL A 15 5.35 -0.24 -0.60
C VAL A 15 6.34 -0.15 -1.77
N VAL A 16 6.82 -1.29 -2.27
CA VAL A 16 7.68 -1.40 -3.45
C VAL A 16 6.92 -1.83 -4.72
N CYS A 17 5.59 -1.85 -4.69
CA CYS A 17 4.76 -2.11 -5.86
C CYS A 17 4.31 -0.79 -6.54
N PRO A 18 4.71 -0.51 -7.79
CA PRO A 18 4.34 0.75 -8.45
C PRO A 18 2.83 0.83 -8.74
N TRP A 19 2.18 -0.32 -8.99
CA TRP A 19 0.73 -0.39 -9.12
C TRP A 19 0.00 -0.08 -7.82
N CYS A 20 0.59 -0.37 -6.66
CA CYS A 20 -0.02 0.01 -5.38
C CYS A 20 0.00 1.53 -5.20
N PHE A 21 1.04 2.23 -5.67
CA PHE A 21 1.10 3.68 -5.61
C PHE A 21 0.07 4.33 -6.55
N ILE A 22 -0.04 3.83 -7.79
CA ILE A 22 -1.10 4.26 -8.72
C ILE A 22 -2.49 3.99 -8.13
N GLY A 23 -2.70 2.79 -7.57
CA GLY A 23 -3.95 2.41 -6.92
C GLY A 23 -4.28 3.31 -5.72
N GLN A 24 -3.29 3.71 -4.94
CA GLN A 24 -3.43 4.66 -3.84
C GLN A 24 -3.96 6.02 -4.34
N LYS A 25 -3.35 6.60 -5.38
CA LYS A 25 -3.82 7.88 -5.96
C LYS A 25 -5.23 7.77 -6.54
N ARG A 26 -5.54 6.65 -7.19
CA ARG A 26 -6.88 6.39 -7.75
C ARG A 26 -7.93 6.20 -6.67
N LEU A 27 -7.59 5.54 -5.56
CA LEU A 27 -8.47 5.41 -4.40
C LEU A 27 -8.76 6.79 -3.76
N ASP A 28 -7.74 7.64 -3.59
CA ASP A 28 -7.95 9.01 -3.09
C ASP A 28 -8.94 9.79 -3.97
N LYS A 29 -8.76 9.73 -5.31
CA LYS A 29 -9.69 10.34 -6.27
C LYS A 29 -11.10 9.73 -6.18
N ALA A 30 -11.20 8.42 -6.01
CA ALA A 30 -12.47 7.71 -5.91
C ALA A 30 -13.24 8.07 -4.63
N ILE A 31 -12.56 8.18 -3.50
CA ILE A 31 -13.16 8.60 -2.22
C ILE A 31 -13.68 10.04 -2.33
N ALA A 32 -12.89 10.94 -2.93
CA ALA A 32 -13.33 12.32 -3.17
C ALA A 32 -14.56 12.38 -4.09
N ALA A 33 -14.62 11.52 -5.11
CA ALA A 33 -15.76 11.44 -6.03
C ALA A 33 -17.00 10.77 -5.41
N ALA A 34 -16.82 9.86 -4.45
CA ALA A 34 -17.94 9.19 -3.78
C ALA A 34 -18.79 10.20 -3.01
N GLY A 35 -18.19 11.17 -2.32
CA GLY A 35 -18.81 12.40 -1.82
C GLY A 35 -19.72 12.24 -0.59
N ASP A 36 -20.72 11.36 -0.65
CA ASP A 36 -21.71 11.13 0.42
C ASP A 36 -21.43 9.87 1.26
N VAL A 37 -20.33 9.17 0.96
CA VAL A 37 -19.86 7.97 1.64
C VAL A 37 -18.65 8.33 2.52
N GLU A 38 -18.72 8.00 3.80
CA GLU A 38 -17.56 8.07 4.70
C GLU A 38 -16.71 6.81 4.47
N VAL A 39 -15.45 6.98 4.07
CA VAL A 39 -14.57 5.85 3.73
C VAL A 39 -13.39 5.78 4.69
N HIS A 40 -13.33 4.70 5.47
CA HIS A 40 -12.22 4.34 6.34
C HIS A 40 -11.21 3.48 5.58
N VAL A 41 -10.01 4.01 5.34
CA VAL A 41 -8.96 3.29 4.61
C VAL A 41 -7.97 2.71 5.59
N ARG A 42 -7.74 1.40 5.49
CA ARG A 42 -6.75 0.67 6.29
C ARG A 42 -5.77 -0.05 5.38
N TRP A 43 -4.48 0.04 5.68
CA TRP A 43 -3.44 -0.60 4.89
C TRP A 43 -3.04 -1.93 5.50
N ARG A 44 -3.05 -2.98 4.68
CA ARG A 44 -2.73 -4.35 5.07
C ARG A 44 -1.48 -4.83 4.33
N PRO A 45 -0.57 -5.56 5.00
CA PRO A 45 0.72 -5.89 4.44
C PRO A 45 0.63 -6.99 3.40
N PHE A 46 1.43 -6.83 2.35
CA PHE A 46 1.76 -7.86 1.39
C PHE A 46 3.24 -7.71 1.05
N GLN A 47 3.95 -8.82 0.85
CA GLN A 47 5.31 -8.78 0.34
C GLN A 47 5.35 -9.43 -1.03
N LEU A 48 5.68 -8.63 -2.05
CA LEU A 48 5.92 -9.12 -3.41
C LEU A 48 7.04 -10.14 -3.47
N ASP A 49 8.03 -10.00 -2.60
CA ASP A 49 9.16 -10.91 -2.49
C ASP A 49 9.66 -11.00 -1.04
N PRO A 50 9.12 -11.93 -0.23
CA PRO A 50 9.57 -12.14 1.14
C PRO A 50 10.96 -12.79 1.22
N THR A 51 11.58 -13.18 0.10
CA THR A 51 12.89 -13.83 0.07
C THR A 51 14.06 -12.83 0.01
N ILE A 52 13.77 -11.54 -0.18
CA ILE A 52 14.80 -10.50 -0.11
C ILE A 52 15.33 -10.46 1.33
N PRO A 53 16.65 -10.52 1.57
CA PRO A 53 17.20 -10.51 2.93
C PRO A 53 17.07 -9.11 3.56
N PRO A 54 17.22 -8.95 4.89
CA PRO A 54 17.01 -7.68 5.58
C PRO A 54 17.83 -6.51 5.03
N GLN A 55 19.08 -6.76 4.63
CA GLN A 55 19.96 -5.75 4.03
C GLN A 55 19.57 -5.33 2.59
N GLY A 56 18.54 -5.95 2.02
CA GLY A 56 18.13 -5.74 0.64
C GLY A 56 19.03 -6.45 -0.39
N LYS A 57 18.76 -6.20 -1.66
CA LYS A 57 19.57 -6.61 -2.81
C LYS A 57 19.91 -5.39 -3.66
N ASP A 58 20.99 -5.46 -4.43
CA ASP A 58 21.21 -4.51 -5.52
C ASP A 58 19.98 -4.53 -6.45
N ARG A 59 19.43 -3.35 -6.75
CA ARG A 59 18.18 -3.24 -7.50
C ARG A 59 18.33 -3.75 -8.92
N ARG A 60 19.46 -3.47 -9.57
CA ARG A 60 19.70 -3.85 -10.96
C ARG A 60 19.78 -5.36 -11.08
N ASP A 61 20.62 -5.99 -10.26
CA ASP A 61 20.79 -7.44 -10.27
C ASP A 61 19.49 -8.16 -9.90
N TYR A 62 18.74 -7.63 -8.93
CA TYR A 62 17.42 -8.14 -8.57
C TYR A 62 16.43 -8.11 -9.74
N MET A 63 16.34 -6.98 -10.44
CA MET A 63 15.43 -6.80 -11.56
C MET A 63 15.83 -7.66 -12.76
N LEU A 64 17.12 -7.80 -13.04
CA LEU A 64 17.63 -8.69 -14.07
C LEU A 64 17.30 -10.15 -13.78
N GLY A 65 17.48 -10.60 -12.53
CA GLY A 65 17.09 -11.94 -12.12
C GLY A 65 15.57 -12.20 -12.26
N LYS A 66 14.76 -11.16 -11.99
CA LYS A 66 13.29 -11.26 -12.05
C LYS A 66 12.70 -11.19 -13.46
N PHE A 67 13.25 -10.35 -14.33
CA PHE A 67 12.68 -10.02 -15.64
C PHE A 67 13.54 -10.44 -16.84
N GLY A 68 14.77 -10.88 -16.61
CA GLY A 68 15.64 -11.51 -17.60
C GLY A 68 16.51 -10.55 -18.44
N SER A 69 16.08 -9.31 -18.69
CA SER A 69 16.89 -8.35 -19.47
C SER A 69 16.61 -6.88 -19.14
N GLU A 70 17.60 -6.02 -19.40
CA GLU A 70 17.48 -4.56 -19.27
C GLU A 70 16.41 -3.98 -20.21
N GLU A 71 16.30 -4.52 -21.42
CA GLU A 71 15.28 -4.14 -22.40
C GLU A 71 13.90 -4.40 -21.83
N ARG A 72 13.68 -5.57 -21.22
CA ARG A 72 12.38 -5.93 -20.65
C ARG A 72 12.01 -5.06 -19.45
N ILE A 73 12.99 -4.72 -18.61
CA ILE A 73 12.79 -3.81 -17.47
C ILE A 73 12.39 -2.41 -17.99
N ARG A 74 13.10 -1.87 -18.98
CA ARG A 74 12.77 -0.59 -19.62
C ARG A 74 11.38 -0.58 -20.25
N GLU A 75 10.99 -1.66 -20.95
CA GLU A 75 9.63 -1.80 -21.50
C GLU A 75 8.55 -1.77 -20.43
N ILE A 76 8.79 -2.39 -19.27
CA ILE A 76 7.85 -2.39 -18.15
C ILE A 76 7.73 -0.98 -17.57
N HIS A 77 8.85 -0.30 -17.31
CA HIS A 77 8.84 1.07 -16.80
C HIS A 77 8.13 2.03 -17.77
N ALA A 78 8.46 1.97 -19.07
CA ALA A 78 7.86 2.82 -20.11
C ALA A 78 6.33 2.64 -20.25
N ARG A 79 5.76 1.53 -19.78
CA ARG A 79 4.31 1.32 -19.72
C ARG A 79 3.67 1.90 -18.47
N ILE A 80 4.42 2.00 -17.38
CA ILE A 80 3.92 2.44 -16.06
C ILE A 80 4.07 3.95 -15.90
N GLU A 81 5.16 4.54 -16.39
CA GLU A 81 5.45 5.97 -16.25
C GLU A 81 4.29 6.86 -16.74
N PRO A 82 3.72 6.67 -17.95
CA PRO A 82 2.62 7.52 -18.40
C PRO A 82 1.36 7.37 -17.55
N LEU A 83 1.15 6.21 -16.92
CA LEU A 83 0.04 6.00 -15.99
C LEU A 83 0.29 6.72 -14.67
N GLY A 84 1.54 6.75 -14.20
CA GLY A 84 1.97 7.55 -13.06
C GLY A 84 1.75 9.04 -13.29
N ASP A 85 2.15 9.55 -14.46
CA ASP A 85 2.02 10.96 -14.82
C ASP A 85 0.57 11.45 -14.75
N VAL A 86 -0.38 10.65 -15.25
CA VAL A 86 -1.82 10.92 -15.16
C VAL A 86 -2.31 11.00 -13.70
N GLU A 87 -1.69 10.25 -12.81
CA GLU A 87 -1.98 10.27 -11.37
C GLU A 87 -1.13 11.28 -10.58
N GLY A 88 -0.24 12.03 -11.26
CA GLY A 88 0.67 12.99 -10.65
C GLY A 88 1.81 12.33 -9.85
N ILE A 89 2.27 11.16 -10.30
CA ILE A 89 3.44 10.45 -9.76
C ILE A 89 4.61 10.66 -10.71
N ASN A 90 5.70 11.23 -10.22
CA ASN A 90 6.93 11.37 -10.99
C ASN A 90 7.87 10.20 -10.70
N PHE A 91 7.66 9.07 -11.39
CA PHE A 91 8.46 7.86 -11.17
C PHE A 91 9.94 8.11 -11.52
N ALA A 92 10.80 7.98 -10.50
CA ALA A 92 12.26 8.04 -10.60
C ALA A 92 12.86 6.62 -10.49
N PHE A 93 12.44 5.68 -11.34
CA PHE A 93 12.90 4.28 -11.25
C PHE A 93 14.42 4.14 -11.27
N ASP A 94 15.12 4.99 -12.03
CA ASP A 94 16.58 5.00 -12.10
C ASP A 94 17.26 5.44 -10.79
N ALA A 95 16.56 6.18 -9.92
CA ALA A 95 17.07 6.58 -8.61
C ALA A 95 17.07 5.42 -7.60
N ILE A 96 16.22 4.40 -7.81
CA ILE A 96 16.10 3.24 -6.91
C ILE A 96 17.32 2.34 -7.06
N LYS A 97 18.20 2.33 -6.06
CA LYS A 97 19.44 1.52 -6.08
C LYS A 97 19.34 0.21 -5.31
N VAL A 98 18.39 0.09 -4.38
CA VAL A 98 18.19 -1.09 -3.54
C VAL A 98 16.81 -1.67 -3.77
N ALA A 99 16.71 -2.99 -3.85
CA ALA A 99 15.46 -3.71 -3.68
C ALA A 99 15.35 -4.12 -2.19
N PRO A 100 14.58 -3.38 -1.36
CA PRO A 100 14.54 -3.61 0.08
C PRO A 100 13.67 -4.81 0.45
N ASN A 101 13.94 -5.42 1.61
CA ASN A 101 12.92 -6.19 2.31
C ASN A 101 11.94 -5.21 2.96
N THR A 102 10.64 -5.39 2.71
CA THR A 102 9.60 -4.44 3.15
C THR A 102 8.97 -4.78 4.50
N LEU A 103 9.47 -5.80 5.22
CA LEU A 103 8.88 -6.26 6.47
C LEU A 103 8.87 -5.15 7.54
N ASP A 104 9.98 -4.42 7.70
CA ASP A 104 10.05 -3.32 8.67
C ASP A 104 9.20 -2.12 8.25
N ALA A 105 9.08 -1.84 6.95
CA ALA A 105 8.14 -0.85 6.45
C ALA A 105 6.68 -1.25 6.79
N HIS A 106 6.34 -2.53 6.67
CA HIS A 106 5.02 -3.04 7.05
C HIS A 106 4.77 -3.03 8.56
N ARG A 107 5.79 -3.31 9.38
CA ARG A 107 5.72 -3.12 10.85
C ARG A 107 5.44 -1.66 11.19
N LEU A 108 6.13 -0.73 10.54
CA LEU A 108 5.90 0.70 10.74
C LEU A 108 4.47 1.12 10.35
N ILE A 109 3.96 0.63 9.21
CA ILE A 109 2.57 0.85 8.78
C ILE A 109 1.55 0.31 9.79
N ARG A 110 1.82 -0.86 10.39
CA ARG A 110 0.99 -1.43 11.45
C ARG A 110 0.97 -0.54 12.69
N TRP A 111 2.12 -0.06 13.14
CA TRP A 111 2.22 0.85 14.29
C TRP A 111 1.52 2.18 14.04
N ALA A 112 1.65 2.74 12.83
CA ALA A 112 0.93 3.93 12.42
C ALA A 112 -0.59 3.74 12.48
N GLY A 113 -1.09 2.57 12.03
CA GLY A 113 -2.51 2.20 12.10
C GLY A 113 -3.03 2.05 13.53
N ALA A 114 -2.19 1.61 14.47
CA ALA A 114 -2.56 1.55 15.88
C ALA A 114 -2.72 2.95 16.52
N MET A 115 -2.10 4.00 15.94
CA MET A 115 -2.30 5.38 16.36
C MET A 115 -3.57 5.98 15.77
N SER A 116 -3.72 5.94 14.44
CA SER A 116 -4.93 6.35 13.73
C SER A 116 -4.85 5.99 12.24
N GLU A 117 -6.01 5.87 11.59
CA GLU A 117 -6.10 5.70 10.14
C GLU A 117 -5.43 6.87 9.39
N GLU A 118 -5.55 8.09 9.90
CA GLU A 118 -4.97 9.27 9.25
C GLU A 118 -3.43 9.21 9.24
N VAL A 119 -2.81 8.85 10.36
CA VAL A 119 -1.35 8.68 10.47
C VAL A 119 -0.88 7.55 9.55
N GLN A 120 -1.60 6.41 9.52
CA GLN A 120 -1.29 5.31 8.61
C GLN A 120 -1.35 5.73 7.14
N ASN A 121 -2.41 6.46 6.75
CA ASN A 121 -2.58 6.94 5.39
C ASN A 121 -1.48 7.94 4.98
N ARG A 122 -1.08 8.85 5.88
CA ARG A 122 0.06 9.75 5.61
C ARG A 122 1.36 8.99 5.45
N LEU A 123 1.64 8.04 6.34
CA LEU A 123 2.86 7.23 6.28
C LEU A 123 2.95 6.43 4.97
N VAL A 124 1.88 5.73 4.58
CA VAL A 124 1.91 4.91 3.35
C VAL A 124 2.14 5.79 2.12
N ARG A 125 1.47 6.94 2.02
CA ARG A 125 1.74 7.93 0.96
C ARG A 125 3.22 8.31 0.96
N ARG A 126 3.78 8.65 2.12
CA ARG A 126 5.19 9.05 2.24
C ARG A 126 6.15 7.93 1.81
N LEU A 127 5.93 6.69 2.25
CA LEU A 127 6.77 5.55 1.89
C LEU A 127 6.76 5.29 0.38
N PHE A 128 5.61 5.44 -0.28
CA PHE A 128 5.56 5.36 -1.75
C PHE A 128 6.41 6.45 -2.41
N GLN A 129 6.31 7.70 -1.95
CA GLN A 129 7.09 8.81 -2.50
C GLN A 129 8.59 8.61 -2.31
N ILE A 130 9.00 8.22 -1.09
CA ILE A 130 10.41 7.90 -0.79
C ILE A 130 10.95 6.86 -1.76
N ASN A 131 10.22 5.75 -1.96
CA ASN A 131 10.71 4.69 -2.84
C ASN A 131 10.65 5.09 -4.32
N PHE A 132 9.54 5.64 -4.80
CA PHE A 132 9.27 5.78 -6.23
C PHE A 132 9.65 7.12 -6.83
N GLU A 133 9.68 8.19 -6.04
CA GLU A 133 10.00 9.55 -6.51
C GLU A 133 11.39 9.99 -6.05
N GLU A 134 11.88 9.48 -4.92
CA GLU A 134 13.15 9.88 -4.30
C GLU A 134 14.24 8.80 -4.36
N GLY A 135 13.88 7.54 -4.65
CA GLY A 135 14.84 6.42 -4.71
C GLY A 135 15.36 5.97 -3.34
N GLY A 136 14.71 6.35 -2.25
CA GLY A 136 15.10 6.02 -0.88
C GLY A 136 14.95 4.52 -0.57
N ASN A 137 15.86 4.01 0.28
CA ASN A 137 15.89 2.62 0.68
C ASN A 137 14.93 2.36 1.86
N LEU A 138 13.76 1.76 1.59
CA LEU A 138 12.78 1.42 2.64
C LEU A 138 13.20 0.26 3.56
N GLY A 139 14.36 -0.36 3.34
CA GLY A 139 14.97 -1.29 4.29
C GLY A 139 15.91 -0.61 5.30
N ASP A 140 16.18 0.68 5.14
CA ASP A 140 17.03 1.45 6.06
C ASP A 140 16.18 2.06 7.18
N HIS A 141 16.52 1.74 8.43
CA HIS A 141 15.82 2.25 9.60
C HIS A 141 15.85 3.78 9.69
N ALA A 142 16.93 4.43 9.28
CA ALA A 142 17.00 5.90 9.30
C ALA A 142 15.97 6.53 8.35
N VAL A 143 15.77 5.93 7.17
CA VAL A 143 14.75 6.35 6.20
C VAL A 143 13.35 6.13 6.76
N LEU A 144 13.10 4.98 7.40
CA LEU A 144 11.83 4.65 8.02
C LEU A 144 11.48 5.57 9.21
N ILE A 145 12.48 5.91 10.04
CA ILE A 145 12.31 6.84 11.16
C ILE A 145 11.90 8.24 10.67
N GLU A 146 12.55 8.74 9.61
CA GLU A 146 12.20 10.05 9.08
C GLU A 146 10.80 10.04 8.43
N ALA A 147 10.44 8.97 7.70
CA ALA A 147 9.09 8.79 7.20
C ALA A 147 8.04 8.78 8.33
N ALA A 148 8.36 8.14 9.46
CA ALA A 148 7.51 8.13 10.66
C ALA A 148 7.35 9.52 11.27
N ARG A 149 8.45 10.29 11.35
CA ARG A 149 8.43 11.69 11.82
C ARG A 149 7.51 12.54 10.96
N GLU A 150 7.67 12.50 9.65
CA GLU A 150 6.85 13.26 8.70
C GLU A 150 5.36 12.86 8.76
N ALA A 151 5.07 11.59 9.02
CA ALA A 151 3.70 11.10 9.20
C ALA A 151 3.08 11.52 10.55
N GLY A 152 3.87 12.05 11.50
CA GLY A 152 3.42 12.48 12.83
C GLY A 152 3.43 11.36 13.88
N MET A 153 4.28 10.35 13.71
CA MET A 153 4.50 9.30 14.72
C MET A 153 5.47 9.76 15.81
N ASP A 154 5.41 9.10 16.98
CA ASP A 154 6.43 9.28 18.02
C ASP A 154 7.73 8.57 17.61
N VAL A 155 8.72 9.37 17.20
CA VAL A 155 10.01 8.89 16.73
C VAL A 155 10.75 8.08 17.80
N SER A 156 10.64 8.45 19.08
CA SER A 156 11.35 7.74 20.15
C SER A 156 10.86 6.30 20.30
N VAL A 157 9.56 6.07 20.08
CA VAL A 157 8.97 4.73 20.06
C VAL A 157 9.45 3.96 18.84
N VAL A 158 9.46 4.58 17.66
CA VAL A 158 9.88 3.93 16.40
C VAL A 158 11.36 3.54 16.44
N GLU A 159 12.24 4.42 16.93
CA GLU A 159 13.68 4.18 17.13
C GLU A 159 13.94 3.00 18.07
N ALA A 160 13.10 2.82 19.10
CA ALA A 160 13.20 1.70 20.03
C ALA A 160 12.69 0.39 19.44
N LEU A 161 11.62 0.43 18.62
CA LEU A 161 10.95 -0.78 18.12
C LEU A 161 11.60 -1.37 16.87
N LEU A 162 12.06 -0.54 15.92
CA LEU A 162 12.68 -1.00 14.66
C LEU A 162 13.82 -2.02 14.84
N PRO A 163 14.79 -1.82 15.75
CA PRO A 163 15.88 -2.80 15.95
C PRO A 163 15.46 -4.07 16.70
N SER A 164 14.22 -4.14 17.19
CA SER A 164 13.67 -5.32 17.90
C SER A 164 12.83 -6.21 16.99
N ASP A 165 12.38 -7.36 17.50
CA ASP A 165 11.44 -8.26 16.80
C ASP A 165 9.96 -7.91 17.01
N ALA A 166 9.65 -6.74 17.60
CA ALA A 166 8.27 -6.33 17.89
C ALA A 166 7.38 -6.40 16.65
N ASP A 167 6.24 -7.10 16.72
CA ASP A 167 5.27 -7.29 15.62
C ASP A 167 5.80 -8.01 14.36
N VAL A 168 7.03 -8.53 14.32
CA VAL A 168 7.54 -9.31 13.18
C VAL A 168 6.61 -10.49 12.86
N GLU A 169 6.32 -11.33 13.85
CA GLU A 169 5.45 -12.49 13.68
C GLU A 169 4.01 -12.09 13.33
N ALA A 170 3.51 -11.00 13.93
CA ALA A 170 2.16 -10.51 13.67
C ALA A 170 1.99 -10.08 12.21
N VAL A 171 2.96 -9.34 11.66
CA VAL A 171 2.95 -8.90 10.25
C VAL A 171 3.11 -10.09 9.31
N GLN A 172 3.99 -11.04 9.62
CA GLN A 172 4.14 -12.27 8.81
C GLN A 172 2.87 -13.12 8.77
N ASN A 173 2.21 -13.28 9.92
CA ASN A 173 0.94 -14.00 10.02
C ASN A 173 -0.17 -13.30 9.22
N GLU A 174 -0.16 -11.98 9.18
CA GLU A 174 -1.10 -11.17 8.42
C GLU A 174 -0.89 -11.32 6.90
N ILE A 175 0.36 -11.25 6.44
CA ILE A 175 0.74 -11.52 5.03
C ILE A 175 0.29 -12.94 4.63
N ALA A 176 0.55 -13.94 5.49
CA ALA A 176 0.14 -15.32 5.24
C ALA A 176 -1.40 -15.47 5.19
N THR A 177 -2.13 -14.67 5.98
CA THR A 177 -3.60 -14.65 5.97
C THR A 177 -4.14 -14.11 4.65
N ALA A 178 -3.58 -13.00 4.15
CA ALA A 178 -3.96 -12.45 2.85
C ALA A 178 -3.77 -13.47 1.71
N SER A 179 -2.66 -14.22 1.74
CA SER A 179 -2.42 -15.31 0.78
C SER A 179 -3.45 -16.44 0.91
N ARG A 180 -3.80 -16.87 2.13
CA ARG A 180 -4.86 -17.87 2.37
C ARG A 180 -6.25 -17.41 1.92
N MET A 181 -6.50 -16.10 1.90
CA MET A 181 -7.73 -15.51 1.35
C MET A 181 -7.73 -15.49 -0.19
N GLY A 182 -6.69 -16.02 -0.85
CA GLY A 182 -6.57 -16.08 -2.31
C GLY A 182 -5.99 -14.80 -2.94
N ILE A 183 -5.49 -13.87 -2.13
CA ILE A 183 -4.85 -12.65 -2.63
C ILE A 183 -3.44 -12.98 -3.09
N THR A 184 -3.26 -13.04 -4.41
CA THR A 184 -1.98 -13.41 -5.06
C THR A 184 -1.31 -12.23 -5.76
N GLY A 185 -1.92 -11.04 -5.71
CA GLY A 185 -1.40 -9.82 -6.32
C GLY A 185 -1.96 -8.57 -5.65
N VAL A 186 -1.24 -7.46 -5.81
CA VAL A 186 -1.55 -6.17 -5.18
C VAL A 186 -1.46 -5.01 -6.19
N PRO A 187 -2.23 -3.91 -5.99
CA PRO A 187 -3.12 -3.67 -4.87
C PRO A 187 -4.40 -4.52 -4.94
N CYS A 188 -4.95 -4.89 -3.79
CA CYS A 188 -6.27 -5.49 -3.66
C CYS A 188 -7.08 -4.65 -2.67
N PHE A 189 -8.24 -4.18 -3.09
CA PHE A 189 -9.15 -3.39 -2.27
C PHE A 189 -10.28 -4.29 -1.78
N LEU A 190 -10.33 -4.53 -0.48
CA LEU A 190 -11.39 -5.28 0.19
C LEU A 190 -12.38 -4.31 0.83
N LEU A 191 -13.56 -4.18 0.24
CA LEU A 191 -14.65 -3.35 0.76
C LEU A 191 -15.46 -4.16 1.76
N GLU A 192 -15.58 -3.65 2.99
CA GLU A 192 -16.27 -4.28 4.12
C GLU A 192 -15.83 -5.72 4.40
N GLY A 193 -14.59 -6.08 4.01
CA GLY A 193 -14.06 -7.44 4.13
C GLY A 193 -14.77 -8.49 3.28
N LYS A 194 -15.65 -8.09 2.35
CA LYS A 194 -16.54 -8.99 1.59
C LYS A 194 -16.34 -8.91 0.09
N TYR A 195 -16.04 -7.73 -0.45
CA TYR A 195 -15.92 -7.51 -1.90
C TYR A 195 -14.50 -7.12 -2.25
N ALA A 196 -13.87 -7.88 -3.14
CA ALA A 196 -12.52 -7.63 -3.59
C ALA A 196 -12.51 -6.95 -4.97
N VAL A 197 -11.79 -5.84 -5.08
CA VAL A 197 -11.41 -5.22 -6.36
C VAL A 197 -9.91 -5.43 -6.55
N MET A 198 -9.55 -6.19 -7.58
CA MET A 198 -8.16 -6.59 -7.84
C MET A 198 -7.46 -5.64 -8.80
N GLY A 199 -6.23 -5.25 -8.46
CA GLY A 199 -5.37 -4.40 -9.28
C GLY A 199 -5.72 -2.92 -9.17
N ALA A 200 -4.85 -2.07 -9.75
CA ALA A 200 -5.03 -0.63 -9.79
C ALA A 200 -6.11 -0.23 -10.80
N GLN A 201 -7.37 -0.58 -10.54
CA GLN A 201 -8.52 -0.17 -11.35
C GLN A 201 -8.61 1.35 -11.45
N ASP A 202 -9.27 1.86 -12.49
CA ASP A 202 -9.50 3.29 -12.63
C ASP A 202 -10.36 3.86 -11.49
N ALA A 203 -10.24 5.18 -11.26
CA ALA A 203 -10.94 5.85 -10.17
C ALA A 203 -12.47 5.75 -10.30
N ALA A 204 -13.02 5.66 -11.51
CA ALA A 204 -14.45 5.54 -11.73
C ALA A 204 -14.97 4.18 -11.23
N THR A 205 -14.28 3.11 -11.57
CA THR A 205 -14.56 1.74 -11.12
C THR A 205 -14.51 1.65 -9.59
N LEU A 206 -13.49 2.25 -8.97
CA LEU A 206 -13.39 2.30 -7.50
C LEU A 206 -14.51 3.13 -6.88
N THR A 207 -14.91 4.25 -7.50
CA THR A 207 -16.03 5.10 -7.03
C THR A 207 -17.34 4.34 -7.06
N ASP A 208 -17.61 3.64 -8.17
CA ASP A 208 -18.82 2.85 -8.36
C ASP A 208 -18.88 1.70 -7.35
N ALA A 209 -17.76 1.00 -7.13
CA ALA A 209 -17.67 -0.03 -6.10
C ALA A 209 -17.96 0.53 -4.69
N ILE A 210 -17.34 1.66 -4.31
CA ILE A 210 -17.58 2.32 -3.02
C ILE A 210 -19.06 2.65 -2.84
N ARG A 211 -19.69 3.28 -3.83
CA ARG A 211 -21.11 3.67 -3.77
C ARG A 211 -22.02 2.45 -3.71
N GLN A 212 -21.75 1.42 -4.51
CA GLN A 212 -22.55 0.21 -4.52
C GLN A 212 -22.51 -0.51 -3.16
N ILE A 213 -21.33 -0.63 -2.55
CA ILE A 213 -21.19 -1.27 -1.23
C ILE A 213 -21.81 -0.42 -0.14
N ALA A 214 -21.64 0.91 -0.18
CA ALA A 214 -22.33 1.80 0.75
C ALA A 214 -23.85 1.67 0.66
N GLN A 215 -24.42 1.62 -0.55
CA GLN A 215 -25.85 1.43 -0.75
C GLN A 215 -26.33 0.06 -0.26
N ALA A 216 -25.57 -1.01 -0.56
CA ALA A 216 -25.88 -2.36 -0.08
C ALA A 216 -25.85 -2.44 1.46
N LYS A 217 -24.91 -1.73 2.10
CA LYS A 217 -24.82 -1.62 3.56
C LYS A 217 -26.02 -0.88 4.14
N ALA A 218 -26.35 0.29 3.59
CA ALA A 218 -27.49 1.09 4.02
C ALA A 218 -28.83 0.34 3.91
N ASN A 219 -28.93 -0.57 2.94
CA ASN A 219 -30.11 -1.41 2.72
C ASN A 219 -30.11 -2.72 3.55
N GLY A 220 -29.13 -2.95 4.42
CA GLY A 220 -29.02 -4.17 5.24
C GLY A 220 -28.67 -5.45 4.46
N VAL A 221 -28.28 -5.34 3.19
CA VAL A 221 -27.95 -6.49 2.33
C VAL A 221 -26.62 -7.13 2.77
N LEU A 222 -25.68 -6.32 3.26
CA LEU A 222 -24.38 -6.81 3.70
C LEU A 222 -24.45 -7.66 4.97
N GLU A 223 -25.41 -7.44 5.87
CA GLU A 223 -25.49 -8.17 7.15
C GLU A 223 -26.00 -9.61 6.96
N ASN A 224 -26.75 -9.87 5.88
CA ASN A 224 -27.38 -11.17 5.60
C ASN A 224 -26.50 -12.16 4.80
N ALA A 225 -25.26 -11.80 4.49
CA ALA A 225 -24.34 -12.60 3.67
C ALA A 225 -23.30 -13.40 4.50
N GLY A 226 -23.64 -13.74 5.76
CA GLY A 226 -22.79 -14.51 6.68
C GLY A 226 -23.27 -15.94 6.88
#